data_AF-A0A2H9U6E5-F1
#
_entry.id   AF-A0A2H9U6E5-F1
#
_cell.length_a   1.000
_cell.length_b   1.000
_cell.length_c   1.000
_cell.angle_alpha   90.00
_cell.angle_beta   90.00
_cell.angle_gamma   90.00
#
_symmetry.space_group_name_H-M   'P 1'
#
loop_
_entity.id
_entity.type
_entity.pdbx_description
1 polymer ?
#
loop_
_entity_poly.entity_id
_entity_poly.type
_entity_poly.pdbx_seq_one_letter_code
_entity_poly.pdbx_strand_id
1 'polypeptide(L)'
;PSKSSSTYSTVFEIGIKMDNKGRLSIDEEKFDEALDKNFDQVSALFGGENGVASTLNQGLKEYTKSGGLLAQRTDELNSDLRALNQKQATANDQLVKYEASLRAQYGNLDALLVKMNNSASALQALQVNYKNG
;
A
#
# COMPACT_ATOMS: atom_id res chain seq x y z
N PRO A 1 -39.87 -41.28 -10.59
CA PRO A 1 -38.80 -40.42 -11.15
C PRO A 1 -39.39 -39.25 -11.96
N SER A 2 -39.40 -38.05 -11.37
CA SER A 2 -39.35 -36.75 -12.08
C SER A 2 -38.99 -35.70 -11.01
N LYS A 3 -37.68 -35.51 -10.79
CA LYS A 3 -36.91 -34.33 -11.22
C LYS A 3 -37.18 -33.11 -10.33
N SER A 4 -36.19 -32.84 -9.49
CA SER A 4 -35.81 -31.56 -8.91
C SER A 4 -35.89 -30.43 -9.95
N SER A 5 -37.08 -29.89 -10.19
CA SER A 5 -37.25 -28.67 -10.97
C SER A 5 -37.20 -27.53 -9.97
N SER A 6 -36.04 -26.92 -9.77
CA SER A 6 -35.98 -25.62 -9.12
C SER A 6 -36.67 -24.61 -10.05
N THR A 7 -37.89 -24.16 -9.72
CA THR A 7 -38.59 -23.12 -10.50
C THR A 7 -37.75 -21.85 -10.60
N TYR A 8 -37.05 -21.49 -9.52
CA TYR A 8 -36.01 -20.46 -9.48
C TYR A 8 -34.63 -21.06 -9.17
N SER A 9 -33.66 -20.79 -10.04
CA SER A 9 -32.25 -21.16 -9.91
C SER A 9 -31.37 -19.96 -9.52
N THR A 10 -31.82 -18.73 -9.75
CA THR A 10 -31.05 -17.52 -9.42
C THR A 10 -31.92 -16.43 -8.79
N VAL A 11 -31.31 -15.53 -8.02
CA VAL A 11 -32.03 -14.36 -7.47
C VAL A 11 -32.55 -13.41 -8.55
N PHE A 12 -31.98 -13.47 -9.75
CA PHE A 12 -32.42 -12.66 -10.89
C PHE A 12 -33.79 -13.10 -11.43
N GLU A 13 -34.14 -14.38 -11.27
CA GLU A 13 -35.42 -14.93 -11.72
C GLU A 13 -36.58 -14.55 -10.79
N ILE A 14 -36.28 -14.12 -9.56
CA ILE A 14 -37.27 -13.67 -8.57
C ILE A 14 -37.30 -12.14 -8.45
N GLY A 15 -36.76 -11.40 -9.42
CA GLY A 15 -36.88 -9.93 -9.46
C GLY A 15 -35.74 -9.14 -8.82
N ILE A 16 -34.67 -9.77 -8.32
CA ILE A 16 -33.46 -9.03 -7.98
C ILE A 16 -32.76 -8.61 -9.29
N LYS A 17 -32.46 -7.33 -9.45
CA LYS A 17 -31.74 -6.78 -10.60
C LYS A 17 -30.38 -6.26 -10.15
N MET A 18 -29.39 -6.38 -11.02
CA MET A 18 -28.08 -5.75 -10.84
C MET A 18 -27.79 -4.86 -12.04
N ASP A 19 -27.49 -3.59 -11.79
CA ASP A 19 -27.07 -2.70 -12.87
C ASP A 19 -25.59 -2.86 -13.23
N ASN A 20 -25.14 -2.14 -14.26
CA ASN A 20 -23.73 -2.18 -14.71
C ASN A 20 -22.73 -1.58 -13.70
N LYS A 21 -23.21 -0.97 -12.61
CA LYS A 21 -22.39 -0.46 -11.50
C LYS A 21 -22.44 -1.40 -10.29
N GLY A 22 -23.08 -2.56 -10.41
CA GLY A 22 -23.25 -3.51 -9.31
C GLY A 22 -24.29 -3.09 -8.27
N ARG A 23 -25.12 -2.08 -8.54
CA ARG A 23 -26.21 -1.70 -7.64
C ARG A 23 -27.33 -2.71 -7.78
N LEU A 24 -27.74 -3.28 -6.65
CA LEU A 24 -28.88 -4.17 -6.56
C LEU A 24 -30.17 -3.35 -6.40
N SER A 25 -31.22 -3.73 -7.12
CA SER A 25 -32.57 -3.18 -7.02
C SER A 25 -33.60 -4.29 -7.12
N ILE A 26 -34.80 -4.09 -6.58
CA ILE A 26 -35.87 -5.11 -6.60
C ILE A 26 -36.94 -4.69 -7.61
N ASP A 27 -37.37 -5.65 -8.42
CA ASP A 27 -38.60 -5.59 -9.20
C ASP A 27 -39.74 -6.13 -8.32
N GLU A 28 -40.43 -5.21 -7.64
CA GLU A 28 -41.42 -5.54 -6.61
C GLU A 28 -42.52 -6.47 -7.14
N GLU A 29 -43.06 -6.20 -8.33
CA GLU A 29 -44.12 -7.01 -8.94
C GLU A 29 -43.67 -8.47 -9.15
N LYS A 30 -42.45 -8.67 -9.68
CA LYS A 30 -41.90 -10.02 -9.90
C LYS A 30 -41.53 -10.72 -8.61
N PHE A 31 -41.02 -9.96 -7.63
CA PHE A 31 -40.63 -10.50 -6.34
C PHE A 31 -41.86 -10.95 -5.55
N ASP A 32 -42.92 -10.14 -5.53
CA ASP A 32 -44.20 -10.48 -4.92
C ASP A 32 -44.85 -11.68 -5.61
N GLU A 33 -44.86 -11.72 -6.95
CA GLU A 33 -45.35 -12.89 -7.69
C GLU A 33 -44.58 -14.18 -7.35
N ALA A 34 -43.25 -14.09 -7.18
CA ALA A 34 -42.43 -15.23 -6.81
C ALA A 34 -42.69 -15.70 -5.37
N LEU A 35 -42.90 -14.77 -4.44
CA LEU A 35 -43.28 -15.07 -3.07
C LEU A 35 -44.64 -15.77 -3.00
N ASP A 36 -45.64 -15.25 -3.71
CA ASP A 36 -47.00 -15.81 -3.74
C ASP A 36 -47.03 -17.21 -4.36
N LYS A 37 -46.23 -17.44 -5.41
CA LYS A 37 -46.22 -18.72 -6.13
C LYS A 37 -45.38 -19.79 -5.45
N ASN A 38 -44.26 -19.43 -4.81
CA ASN A 38 -43.29 -20.40 -4.33
C ASN A 38 -42.41 -19.84 -3.18
N PHE A 39 -43.05 -19.34 -2.12
CA PHE A 39 -42.39 -18.81 -0.92
C PHE A 39 -41.24 -19.68 -0.40
N ASP A 40 -41.46 -20.99 -0.25
CA ASP A 40 -40.46 -21.92 0.28
C ASP A 40 -39.18 -21.93 -0.56
N GLN A 41 -39.32 -21.82 -1.88
CA GLN A 41 -38.15 -21.77 -2.77
C GLN A 41 -37.43 -20.42 -2.70
N VAL A 42 -38.17 -19.30 -2.61
CA VAL A 42 -37.57 -17.98 -2.40
C VAL A 42 -36.78 -17.96 -1.08
N SER A 43 -37.38 -18.50 -0.01
CA SER A 43 -36.74 -18.66 1.29
C SER A 43 -35.48 -19.53 1.20
N ALA A 44 -35.54 -20.68 0.53
CA ALA A 44 -34.39 -21.55 0.34
C ALA A 44 -33.26 -20.88 -0.48
N LEU A 45 -33.60 -20.06 -1.48
CA LEU A 45 -32.63 -19.36 -2.32
C LEU A 45 -31.81 -18.34 -1.53
N PHE A 46 -32.41 -17.65 -0.57
CA PHE A 46 -31.71 -16.68 0.28
C PHE A 46 -31.10 -17.31 1.53
N GLY A 47 -31.91 -18.04 2.29
CA GLY A 47 -31.60 -18.52 3.63
C GLY A 47 -31.22 -19.99 3.74
N GLY A 48 -31.30 -20.76 2.65
CA GLY A 48 -30.85 -22.14 2.63
C GLY A 48 -29.35 -22.26 2.92
N GLU A 49 -28.90 -23.47 3.27
CA GLU A 49 -27.49 -23.76 3.57
C GLU A 49 -26.54 -23.34 2.44
N ASN A 50 -26.98 -23.51 1.20
CA ASN A 50 -26.29 -23.07 -0.02
C ASN A 50 -26.92 -21.81 -0.64
N GLY A 51 -27.74 -21.09 0.13
CA GLY A 51 -28.38 -19.86 -0.29
C GLY A 51 -27.40 -18.69 -0.38
N VAL A 52 -27.90 -17.56 -0.91
CA VAL A 52 -27.09 -16.36 -1.12
C VAL A 52 -26.50 -15.81 0.17
N ALA A 53 -27.26 -15.81 1.28
CA ALA A 53 -26.77 -15.27 2.54
C ALA A 53 -25.61 -16.11 3.11
N SER A 54 -25.71 -17.44 3.06
CA SER A 54 -24.65 -18.36 3.52
C SER A 54 -23.39 -18.18 2.68
N THR A 55 -23.53 -18.17 1.36
CA THR A 55 -22.41 -18.01 0.41
C THR A 55 -21.70 -16.66 0.61
N LEU A 56 -22.48 -15.57 0.75
CA LEU A 56 -21.94 -14.25 1.01
C LEU A 56 -21.21 -14.19 2.35
N ASN A 57 -21.80 -14.75 3.41
CA ASN A 57 -21.19 -14.78 4.73
C ASN A 57 -19.88 -15.58 4.74
N GLN A 58 -19.83 -16.74 4.08
CA GLN A 58 -18.59 -17.51 3.95
C GLN A 58 -17.51 -16.72 3.20
N GLY A 59 -17.86 -16.09 2.08
CA GLY A 59 -16.95 -15.22 1.34
C GLY A 59 -16.42 -14.10 2.22
N LEU A 60 -17.31 -13.31 2.84
CA LEU A 60 -16.91 -12.20 3.71
C LEU A 60 -16.04 -12.65 4.89
N LYS A 61 -16.31 -13.82 5.47
CA LYS A 61 -15.53 -14.36 6.59
C LYS A 61 -14.08 -14.64 6.19
N GLU A 62 -13.81 -15.13 4.98
CA GLU A 62 -12.43 -15.36 4.53
C GLU A 62 -11.62 -14.06 4.42
N TYR A 63 -12.28 -12.95 4.08
CA TYR A 63 -11.64 -11.63 4.01
C TYR A 63 -11.45 -11.03 5.41
N THR A 64 -12.44 -11.18 6.28
CA THR A 64 -12.55 -10.44 7.55
C THR A 64 -12.10 -11.21 8.78
N LYS A 65 -11.91 -12.53 8.70
CA LYS A 65 -11.40 -13.33 9.83
C LYS A 65 -10.03 -12.84 10.27
N SER A 66 -9.67 -13.15 11.52
CA SER A 66 -8.30 -12.95 12.00
C SER A 66 -7.32 -13.72 11.11
N GLY A 67 -6.29 -13.04 10.63
CA GLY A 67 -5.34 -13.60 9.64
C GLY A 67 -5.93 -13.82 8.24
N GLY A 68 -7.15 -13.33 7.97
CA GLY A 68 -7.77 -13.31 6.66
C GLY A 68 -7.12 -12.27 5.73
N LEU A 69 -7.64 -12.16 4.52
CA LEU A 69 -6.99 -11.38 3.45
C LEU A 69 -6.80 -9.90 3.82
N LEU A 70 -7.77 -9.27 4.48
CA LEU A 70 -7.65 -7.86 4.86
C LEU A 70 -6.57 -7.64 5.94
N ALA A 71 -6.45 -8.58 6.88
CA ALA A 71 -5.40 -8.54 7.89
C ALA A 71 -4.02 -8.70 7.24
N GLN A 72 -3.85 -9.68 6.34
CA GLN A 72 -2.61 -9.89 5.61
C GLN A 72 -2.17 -8.66 4.82
N ARG A 73 -3.10 -8.02 4.08
CA ARG A 73 -2.82 -6.77 3.36
C ARG A 73 -2.40 -5.64 4.30
N THR A 74 -3.03 -5.55 5.46
CA THR A 74 -2.68 -4.55 6.49
C THR A 74 -1.28 -4.80 7.04
N ASP A 75 -0.93 -6.05 7.31
CA ASP A 75 0.39 -6.44 7.80
C ASP A 75 1.50 -6.18 6.77
N GLU A 76 1.26 -6.49 5.50
CA GLU A 76 2.17 -6.18 4.38
C GLU A 76 2.42 -4.67 4.29
N LEU A 77 1.36 -3.85 4.26
CA LEU A 77 1.48 -2.39 4.20
C LEU A 77 2.22 -1.82 5.41
N ASN A 78 1.99 -2.38 6.61
CA ASN A 78 2.72 -1.99 7.82
C ASN A 78 4.21 -2.38 7.75
N SER A 79 4.52 -3.55 7.18
CA SER A 79 5.90 -3.99 6.95
C SER A 79 6.62 -3.07 5.96
N ASP A 80 5.97 -2.74 4.85
CA ASP A 80 6.49 -1.81 3.85
C ASP A 80 6.74 -0.43 4.45
N LEU A 81 5.80 0.08 5.26
CA LEU A 81 5.97 1.35 5.97
C LEU A 81 7.18 1.34 6.90
N ARG A 82 7.38 0.27 7.67
CA ARG A 82 8.56 0.12 8.55
C ARG A 82 9.86 0.07 7.75
N ALA A 83 9.87 -0.66 6.64
CA ALA A 83 11.04 -0.75 5.76
C ALA A 83 11.40 0.61 5.15
N LEU A 84 10.40 1.38 4.72
CA LEU A 84 10.59 2.74 4.22
C LEU A 84 11.14 3.69 5.28
N ASN A 85 10.60 3.65 6.50
CA ASN A 85 11.11 4.45 7.62
C ASN A 85 12.58 4.10 7.93
N GLN A 86 12.95 2.82 7.93
CA GLN A 86 14.33 2.41 8.14
C GLN A 86 15.26 2.90 7.01
N LYS A 87 14.82 2.82 5.75
CA LYS A 87 15.58 3.35 4.61
C LYS A 87 15.80 4.86 4.75
N GLN A 88 14.79 5.60 5.16
CA GLN A 88 14.88 7.04 5.39
C GLN A 88 15.89 7.37 6.50
N ALA A 89 15.84 6.66 7.65
CA ALA A 89 16.78 6.86 8.74
C ALA A 89 18.23 6.59 8.30
N THR A 90 18.46 5.47 7.60
CA THR A 90 19.79 5.13 7.07
C THR A 90 20.30 6.17 6.07
N ALA A 91 19.43 6.68 5.18
CA ALA A 91 19.80 7.72 4.22
C ALA A 91 20.17 9.04 4.93
N ASN A 92 19.42 9.43 5.96
CA ASN A 92 19.74 10.61 6.77
C ASN A 92 21.11 10.47 7.45
N ASP A 93 21.39 9.31 8.05
CA ASP A 93 22.70 9.03 8.68
C ASP A 93 23.84 9.09 7.66
N GLN A 94 23.62 8.60 6.44
CA GLN A 94 24.59 8.68 5.36
C GLN A 94 24.85 10.14 4.93
N LEU A 95 23.80 10.96 4.82
CA LEU A 95 23.95 12.38 4.49
C LEU A 95 24.76 13.14 5.56
N VAL A 96 24.50 12.87 6.84
CA VAL A 96 25.25 13.50 7.95
C VAL A 96 26.74 13.11 7.89
N LYS A 97 27.05 11.83 7.65
CA LYS A 97 28.44 11.37 7.50
C LYS A 97 29.11 11.98 6.27
N TYR A 98 28.38 12.08 5.17
CA TYR A 98 28.88 12.69 3.95
C TYR A 98 29.19 14.17 4.15
N GLU A 99 28.30 14.92 4.80
CA GLU A 99 28.52 16.32 5.15
C GLU A 99 29.74 16.50 6.07
N ALA A 100 29.89 15.66 7.10
CA ALA A 100 31.04 15.71 7.98
C ALA A 100 32.36 15.44 7.25
N SER A 101 32.38 14.45 6.34
CA SER A 101 33.54 14.16 5.49
C SER A 101 33.89 15.35 4.60
N LEU A 102 32.87 15.97 3.99
CA LEU A 102 33.06 17.13 3.13
C LEU A 102 33.62 18.33 3.91
N ARG A 103 33.09 18.61 5.11
CA ARG A 103 33.63 19.65 6.00
C ARG A 103 35.09 19.39 6.37
N ALA A 104 35.45 18.15 6.70
CA ALA A 104 36.83 17.77 7.00
C ALA A 104 37.75 17.94 5.78
N GLN A 105 37.29 17.55 4.59
CA GLN A 105 38.04 17.71 3.34
C GLN A 105 38.32 19.19 3.04
N TYR A 106 37.31 20.06 3.16
CA TYR A 106 37.49 21.50 2.95
C TYR A 106 38.37 22.15 4.01
N GLY A 107 38.21 21.79 5.29
CA GLY A 107 39.10 22.30 6.35
C GLY A 107 40.57 21.92 6.12
N ASN A 108 40.83 20.71 5.62
CA ASN A 108 42.18 20.29 5.24
C ASN A 108 42.71 21.05 4.02
N LEU A 109 41.85 21.31 3.02
CA LEU A 109 42.21 22.10 1.86
C LEU A 109 42.58 23.54 2.25
N ASP A 110 41.80 24.17 3.13
CA ASP A 110 42.09 25.51 3.64
C ASP A 110 43.43 25.55 4.39
N ALA A 111 43.69 24.57 5.25
CA ALA A 111 44.98 24.47 5.95
C ALA A 111 46.16 24.29 4.97
N LEU A 112 45.97 23.52 3.89
CA LEU A 112 46.97 23.35 2.83
C LEU A 112 47.21 24.66 2.08
N LEU A 113 46.14 25.40 1.73
CA LEU A 113 46.24 26.70 1.07
C LEU A 113 46.98 27.72 1.93
N VAL A 114 46.71 27.77 3.24
CA VAL A 114 47.44 28.64 4.18
C VAL A 114 48.92 28.29 4.23
N LYS A 115 49.27 27.00 4.34
CA LYS A 115 50.67 26.55 4.32
C LYS A 115 51.37 26.92 3.01
N MET A 116 50.68 26.75 1.89
CA MET A 116 51.20 27.10 0.56
C MET A 116 51.44 28.60 0.43
N ASN A 117 50.50 29.44 0.87
CA ASN A 117 50.64 30.90 0.89
C ASN A 117 51.82 31.34 1.76
N ASN A 118 51.95 30.80 2.97
CA ASN A 118 53.09 31.09 3.86
C ASN A 118 54.43 30.70 3.21
N SER A 119 54.47 29.55 2.54
CA SER A 119 55.65 29.07 1.82
C SER A 119 56.01 30.00 0.66
N ALA A 120 55.01 30.45 -0.11
CA ALA A 120 55.21 31.41 -1.20
C ALA A 120 55.74 32.76 -0.69
N SER A 121 55.21 33.28 0.42
CA SER A 121 55.69 34.52 1.03
C SER A 121 57.14 34.39 1.54
N ALA A 122 57.50 33.27 2.15
CA ALA A 122 58.88 33.03 2.60
C ALA A 122 59.87 33.00 1.42
N LEU A 123 59.50 32.36 0.31
CA LEU A 123 60.31 32.36 -0.92
C LEU A 123 60.48 33.76 -1.52
N GLN A 124 59.42 34.57 -1.54
CA GLN A 124 59.48 35.97 -2.00
C GLN A 124 60.45 36.80 -1.15
N ALA A 125 60.41 36.64 0.19
CA ALA A 125 61.31 37.36 1.10
C ALA A 125 62.78 37.01 0.85
N LEU A 126 63.10 35.73 0.62
CA LEU A 126 64.45 35.30 0.25
C LEU A 126 64.92 35.93 -1.07
N GLN A 127 64.05 36.01 -2.07
CA GLN A 127 64.37 36.61 -3.36
C GLN A 127 64.63 38.12 -3.27
N VAL A 128 63.89 38.85 -2.41
CA VAL A 128 64.11 40.28 -2.17
C VAL A 128 65.44 40.52 -1.47
N ASN A 129 65.75 39.74 -0.44
CA ASN A 129 67.04 39.84 0.26
C ASN A 129 68.23 39.56 -0.67
N TYR A 130 68.09 38.60 -1.60
CA TYR A 130 69.12 38.32 -2.60
C TYR A 130 69.30 39.42 -3.65
N LYS A 131 68.30 40.29 -3.88
CA LYS A 131 68.39 41.40 -4.84
C LYS A 131 68.89 42.72 -4.23
N ASN A 132 68.86 42.84 -2.90
CA ASN A 132 69.22 44.05 -2.16
C ASN A 132 70.60 43.96 -1.46
N GLY A 133 71.31 42.84 -1.62
CA GLY A 133 72.72 42.67 -1.24
C GLY A 133 73.58 42.47 -2.48
#